data_AF-A0A2V9NNZ3-F1
#
_entry.id   AF-A0A2V9NNZ3-F1
#
_cell.length_a   1.000
_cell.length_b   1.000
_cell.length_c   1.000
_cell.angle_alpha   90.00
_cell.angle_beta   90.00
_cell.angle_gamma   90.00
#
_symmetry.space_group_name_H-M   'P 1'
#
loop_
_entity.id
_entity.type
_entity.pdbx_description
1 polymer ?
#
loop_
_entity_poly.entity_id
_entity_poly.type
_entity_poly.pdbx_seq_one_letter_code
_entity_poly.pdbx_strand_id
1 'polypeptide(L)'
;TWRGRFGEALQESERARELDPLSLIIAADNGAILYFSRQNDRAIEKWRSVQAMDPYFLRAHLIIGAYTQKGMYAEALAENERLRSKIEPQSFWSWQAYIYGAQGRLAEASRATEKLLSLSHTRSVDPFVVAWAYLGSKDKDRVIFWLQKAYMQHSNELVSLKVHPAFDFMRDDPRFQELSRRVGSGQ
;
A
#
# COMPACT_ATOMS: atom_id res chain seq x y z
N THR A 1 10.46 -0.82 -11.42
CA THR A 1 9.93 0.52 -11.06
C THR A 1 8.63 0.78 -11.78
N TRP A 2 7.62 1.32 -11.10
CA TRP A 2 6.30 1.58 -11.68
C TRP A 2 6.34 2.83 -12.57
N ARG A 3 6.00 2.67 -13.86
CA ARG A 3 6.12 3.74 -14.87
C ARG A 3 4.78 4.31 -15.36
N GLY A 4 3.65 3.90 -14.79
CA GLY A 4 2.30 4.33 -15.22
C GLY A 4 1.81 3.73 -16.55
N ARG A 5 2.63 2.90 -17.22
CA ARG A 5 2.27 2.18 -18.45
C ARG A 5 1.51 0.89 -18.14
N PHE A 6 0.30 1.03 -17.60
CA PHE A 6 -0.45 -0.12 -17.08
C PHE A 6 -1.00 -1.05 -18.15
N GLY A 7 -1.32 -0.53 -19.35
CA GLY A 7 -1.82 -1.35 -20.47
C GLY A 7 -0.77 -2.36 -20.95
N GLU A 8 0.43 -1.89 -21.27
CA GLU A 8 1.58 -2.75 -21.63
C GLU A 8 1.92 -3.73 -20.49
N ALA A 9 1.97 -3.25 -19.24
CA ALA A 9 2.28 -4.09 -18.10
C ALA A 9 1.26 -5.23 -17.92
N LEU A 10 -0.04 -4.95 -18.12
CA LEU A 10 -1.08 -5.96 -18.04
C LEU A 10 -0.98 -6.99 -19.18
N GLN A 11 -0.69 -6.53 -20.41
CA GLN A 11 -0.52 -7.42 -21.56
C GLN A 11 0.67 -8.38 -21.37
N GLU A 12 1.82 -7.85 -20.96
CA GLU A 12 3.01 -8.68 -20.68
C GLU A 12 2.77 -9.66 -19.53
N SER A 13 2.06 -9.22 -18.49
CA SER A 13 1.76 -10.07 -17.32
C SER A 13 0.71 -11.14 -17.62
N GLU A 14 -0.26 -10.90 -18.53
CA GLU A 14 -1.15 -11.96 -19.03
C GLU A 14 -0.39 -12.97 -19.90
N ARG A 15 0.55 -12.53 -20.75
CA ARG A 15 1.40 -13.43 -21.53
C ARG A 15 2.29 -14.30 -20.63
N ALA A 16 2.85 -13.72 -19.58
CA ALA A 16 3.64 -14.46 -18.59
C ALA A 16 2.79 -15.52 -17.86
N ARG A 17 1.51 -15.22 -17.58
CA ARG A 17 0.56 -16.17 -16.99
C ARG A 17 0.19 -17.31 -17.94
N GLU A 18 0.10 -17.07 -19.24
CA GLU A 18 -0.10 -18.14 -20.23
C GLU A 18 1.07 -19.14 -20.24
N LEU A 19 2.29 -18.65 -19.96
CA LEU A 19 3.50 -19.47 -19.90
C LEU A 19 3.63 -20.24 -18.57
N ASP A 20 3.25 -19.64 -17.45
CA ASP A 20 3.21 -20.29 -16.13
C ASP A 20 1.92 -19.96 -15.36
N PRO A 21 0.84 -20.73 -15.58
CA PRO A 21 -0.47 -20.46 -15.00
C PRO A 21 -0.55 -20.61 -13.49
N LEU A 22 0.42 -21.29 -12.86
CA LEU A 22 0.42 -21.58 -11.42
C LEU A 22 1.29 -20.60 -10.62
N SER A 23 1.95 -19.66 -11.29
CA SER A 23 2.78 -18.64 -10.66
C SER A 23 1.95 -17.63 -9.87
N LEU A 24 1.86 -17.83 -8.55
CA LEU A 24 1.14 -16.91 -7.64
C LEU A 24 1.71 -15.49 -7.67
N ILE A 25 3.01 -15.34 -7.94
CA ILE A 25 3.65 -14.02 -8.03
C ILE A 25 3.16 -13.25 -9.25
N ILE A 26 3.04 -13.90 -10.42
CA ILE A 26 2.50 -13.27 -11.64
C ILE A 26 1.03 -12.92 -11.44
N ALA A 27 0.24 -13.82 -10.83
CA ALA A 27 -1.16 -13.56 -10.53
C ALA A 27 -1.35 -12.38 -9.54
N ALA A 28 -0.52 -12.28 -8.51
CA ALA A 28 -0.58 -11.15 -7.57
C ALA A 28 -0.12 -9.83 -8.19
N ASP A 29 0.87 -9.86 -9.09
CA ASP A 29 1.35 -8.67 -9.80
C ASP A 29 0.32 -8.14 -10.80
N ASN A 30 -0.46 -9.02 -11.45
CA ASN A 30 -1.65 -8.63 -12.21
C ASN A 30 -2.63 -7.84 -11.34
N GLY A 31 -2.92 -8.31 -10.12
CA GLY A 31 -3.74 -7.57 -9.17
C GLY A 31 -3.17 -6.18 -8.85
N ALA A 32 -1.85 -6.07 -8.65
CA ALA A 32 -1.19 -4.80 -8.38
C ALA A 32 -1.27 -3.83 -9.57
N ILE A 33 -1.09 -4.31 -10.81
CA ILE A 33 -1.24 -3.50 -12.02
C ILE A 33 -2.68 -2.97 -12.14
N LEU A 34 -3.68 -3.81 -11.89
CA LEU A 34 -5.09 -3.43 -11.91
C LEU A 34 -5.38 -2.38 -10.83
N TYR A 35 -4.88 -2.57 -9.62
CA TYR A 35 -5.04 -1.63 -8.52
C TYR A 35 -4.37 -0.27 -8.82
N PHE A 36 -3.13 -0.28 -9.31
CA PHE A 36 -2.44 0.95 -9.70
C PHE A 36 -3.01 1.64 -10.93
N SER A 37 -3.85 0.95 -11.71
CA SER A 37 -4.68 1.54 -12.77
C SER A 37 -6.11 1.88 -12.33
N ARG A 38 -6.38 1.91 -11.02
CA ARG A 38 -7.69 2.26 -10.41
C ARG A 38 -8.81 1.25 -10.69
N GLN A 39 -8.48 0.05 -11.16
CA GLN A 39 -9.43 -1.03 -11.42
C GLN A 39 -9.59 -1.91 -10.16
N ASN A 40 -10.08 -1.30 -9.07
CA ASN A 40 -10.13 -1.92 -7.74
C ASN A 40 -10.92 -3.24 -7.72
N ASP A 41 -12.05 -3.33 -8.41
CA ASP A 41 -12.85 -4.57 -8.46
C ASP A 41 -12.10 -5.74 -9.08
N ARG A 42 -11.47 -5.50 -10.24
CA ARG A 42 -10.67 -6.52 -10.92
C ARG A 42 -9.44 -6.91 -10.10
N ALA A 43 -8.82 -5.96 -9.40
CA ALA A 43 -7.70 -6.24 -8.52
C ALA A 43 -8.09 -7.14 -7.34
N ILE A 44 -9.23 -6.85 -6.70
CA ILE A 44 -9.79 -7.68 -5.62
C ILE A 44 -10.08 -9.10 -6.10
N GLU A 45 -10.69 -9.25 -7.28
CA GLU A 45 -10.97 -10.56 -7.87
C GLU A 45 -9.67 -11.38 -8.06
N LYS A 46 -8.64 -10.77 -8.65
CA LYS A 46 -7.34 -11.44 -8.87
C LYS A 46 -6.63 -11.80 -7.57
N TRP A 47 -6.64 -10.93 -6.57
CA TRP A 47 -6.01 -11.26 -5.29
C TRP A 47 -6.79 -12.30 -4.49
N ARG A 48 -8.13 -12.33 -4.58
CA ARG A 48 -8.92 -13.42 -4.00
C ARG A 48 -8.59 -14.77 -4.63
N SER A 49 -8.38 -14.84 -5.94
CA SER A 49 -7.97 -16.12 -6.57
C SER A 49 -6.59 -16.57 -6.10
N VAL A 50 -5.65 -15.64 -5.89
CA VAL A 50 -4.34 -15.96 -5.29
C VAL A 50 -4.49 -16.48 -3.86
N GLN A 51 -5.32 -15.82 -3.06
CA GLN A 51 -5.57 -16.21 -1.67
C GLN A 51 -6.31 -17.56 -1.52
N ALA A 52 -7.11 -17.95 -2.51
CA ALA A 52 -7.72 -19.27 -2.55
C ALA A 52 -6.68 -20.40 -2.73
N MET A 53 -5.52 -20.10 -3.31
CA MET A 53 -4.41 -21.05 -3.49
C MET A 53 -3.43 -21.00 -2.33
N ASP A 54 -3.01 -19.81 -1.90
CA ASP A 54 -2.24 -19.60 -0.68
C ASP A 54 -2.79 -18.38 0.08
N PRO A 55 -3.53 -18.62 1.18
CA PRO A 55 -4.08 -17.55 1.98
C PRO A 55 -3.01 -16.60 2.51
N TYR A 56 -1.78 -17.02 2.76
CA TYR A 56 -0.76 -16.17 3.38
C TYR A 56 0.23 -15.57 2.37
N PHE A 57 -0.09 -15.63 1.07
CA PHE A 57 0.75 -15.05 0.02
C PHE A 57 0.83 -13.52 0.14
N LEU A 58 1.91 -13.04 0.76
CA LEU A 58 2.05 -11.63 1.18
C LEU A 58 1.92 -10.62 0.05
N ARG A 59 2.24 -10.97 -1.20
CA ARG A 59 2.08 -10.06 -2.34
C ARG A 59 0.61 -9.69 -2.60
N ALA A 60 -0.33 -10.55 -2.23
CA ALA A 60 -1.77 -10.29 -2.36
C ALA A 60 -2.32 -9.33 -1.29
N HIS A 61 -1.53 -8.97 -0.28
CA HIS A 61 -1.95 -8.10 0.83
C HIS A 61 -2.34 -6.68 0.40
N LEU A 62 -1.92 -6.23 -0.80
CA LEU A 62 -2.38 -4.95 -1.38
C LEU A 62 -3.91 -4.89 -1.57
N ILE A 63 -4.61 -6.03 -1.51
CA ILE A 63 -6.06 -6.10 -1.45
C ILE A 63 -6.66 -5.25 -0.32
N ILE A 64 -5.95 -5.06 0.80
CA ILE A 64 -6.39 -4.16 1.88
C ILE A 64 -6.53 -2.72 1.38
N GLY A 65 -5.57 -2.26 0.57
CA GLY A 65 -5.63 -0.94 -0.05
C GLY A 65 -6.83 -0.80 -0.99
N ALA A 66 -7.11 -1.83 -1.79
CA ALA A 66 -8.27 -1.84 -2.69
C ALA A 66 -9.60 -1.85 -1.92
N TYR A 67 -9.73 -2.70 -0.89
CA TYR A 67 -10.90 -2.70 -0.01
C TYR A 67 -11.11 -1.34 0.66
N THR A 68 -10.05 -0.75 1.20
CA THR A 68 -10.13 0.55 1.87
C THR A 68 -10.60 1.65 0.91
N GLN A 69 -10.09 1.68 -0.32
CA GLN A 69 -10.54 2.64 -1.34
C GLN A 69 -11.98 2.44 -1.79
N LYS A 70 -12.47 1.21 -1.75
CA LYS A 70 -13.87 0.88 -2.02
C LYS A 70 -14.81 1.17 -0.85
N GLY A 71 -14.30 1.61 0.29
CA GLY A 71 -15.09 1.76 1.52
C GLY A 71 -15.47 0.44 2.19
N MET A 72 -14.86 -0.67 1.75
CA MET A 72 -15.04 -2.02 2.31
C MET A 72 -14.16 -2.19 3.55
N TYR A 73 -14.39 -1.34 4.55
CA TYR A 73 -13.52 -1.24 5.73
C TYR A 73 -13.54 -2.49 6.60
N ALA A 74 -14.67 -3.20 6.66
CA ALA A 74 -14.78 -4.43 7.44
C ALA A 74 -13.89 -5.54 6.84
N GLU A 75 -13.91 -5.69 5.53
CA GLU A 75 -13.08 -6.64 4.79
C GLU A 75 -11.60 -6.27 4.88
N ALA A 76 -11.27 -4.98 4.80
CA ALA A 76 -9.90 -4.49 5.00
C ALA A 76 -9.37 -4.81 6.40
N LEU A 77 -10.18 -4.58 7.45
CA LEU A 77 -9.79 -4.90 8.84
C LEU A 77 -9.66 -6.40 9.06
N ALA A 78 -10.59 -7.21 8.53
CA ALA A 78 -10.56 -8.66 8.64
C ALA A 78 -9.31 -9.23 7.98
N GLU A 79 -8.94 -8.73 6.80
CA GLU A 79 -7.73 -9.16 6.10
C GLU A 79 -6.46 -8.77 6.85
N ASN A 80 -6.38 -7.56 7.40
CA ASN A 80 -5.23 -7.14 8.21
C ASN A 80 -5.08 -8.01 9.47
N GLU A 81 -6.19 -8.35 10.11
CA GLU A 81 -6.21 -9.21 11.30
C GLU A 81 -5.72 -10.62 10.97
N ARG A 82 -6.17 -11.19 9.85
CA ARG A 82 -5.74 -12.51 9.37
C ARG A 82 -4.23 -12.60 9.16
N LEU A 83 -3.61 -11.47 8.80
CA LEU A 83 -2.17 -11.37 8.54
C LEU A 83 -1.35 -10.96 9.77
N ARG A 84 -1.98 -10.66 10.92
CA ARG A 84 -1.30 -10.14 12.13
C ARG A 84 -0.07 -10.95 12.53
N SER A 85 -0.14 -12.28 12.48
CA SER A 85 0.97 -13.16 12.87
C SER A 85 1.96 -13.47 11.72
N LYS A 86 1.75 -12.88 10.54
CA LYS A 86 2.50 -13.12 9.30
C LYS A 86 3.24 -11.88 8.80
N ILE A 87 2.92 -10.71 9.34
CA ILE A 87 3.54 -9.43 9.00
C ILE A 87 4.21 -8.81 10.22
N GLU A 88 5.13 -7.89 9.98
CA GLU A 88 5.74 -7.13 11.06
C GLU A 88 4.70 -6.31 11.84
N PRO A 89 4.82 -6.21 13.18
CA PRO A 89 3.89 -5.44 14.01
C PRO A 89 3.70 -3.98 13.55
N GLN A 90 4.74 -3.36 13.01
CA GLN A 90 4.66 -2.00 12.46
C GLN A 90 3.76 -1.92 11.23
N SER A 91 3.84 -2.89 10.32
CA SER A 91 2.98 -2.96 9.15
C SER A 91 1.52 -3.18 9.57
N PHE A 92 1.29 -4.05 10.55
CA PHE A 92 -0.05 -4.28 11.10
C PHE A 92 -0.68 -2.98 11.63
N TRP A 93 0.01 -2.26 12.52
CA TRP A 93 -0.53 -1.01 13.10
C TRP A 93 -0.64 0.12 12.08
N SER A 94 0.26 0.18 11.11
CA SER A 94 0.16 1.14 10.00
C SER A 94 -1.09 0.93 9.15
N TRP A 95 -1.38 -0.32 8.76
CA TRP A 95 -2.62 -0.65 8.06
C TRP A 95 -3.86 -0.40 8.90
N GLN A 96 -3.85 -0.73 10.20
CA GLN A 96 -4.96 -0.40 11.11
C GLN A 96 -5.25 1.11 11.12
N ALA A 97 -4.21 1.94 11.28
CA ALA A 97 -4.34 3.39 11.30
C ALA A 97 -4.89 3.94 9.97
N TYR A 98 -4.35 3.44 8.84
CA TYR A 98 -4.83 3.80 7.51
C TYR A 98 -6.32 3.48 7.32
N ILE A 99 -6.75 2.26 7.66
CA ILE A 99 -8.14 1.82 7.47
C ILE A 99 -9.09 2.62 8.37
N TYR A 100 -8.78 2.79 9.65
CA TYR A 100 -9.61 3.59 10.57
C TYR A 100 -9.69 5.06 10.13
N GLY A 101 -8.57 5.64 9.71
CA GLY A 101 -8.54 7.01 9.22
C GLY A 101 -9.44 7.19 8.00
N ALA A 102 -9.34 6.28 7.02
CA ALA A 102 -10.17 6.31 5.82
C ALA A 102 -11.67 6.14 6.13
N GLN A 103 -12.00 5.34 7.14
CA GLN A 103 -13.37 5.18 7.66
C GLN A 103 -13.88 6.43 8.44
N GLY A 104 -13.03 7.40 8.75
CA GLY A 104 -13.37 8.57 9.58
C GLY A 104 -13.28 8.33 11.08
N ARG A 105 -12.79 7.17 11.51
CA ARG A 105 -12.60 6.77 12.92
C ARG A 105 -11.26 7.29 13.45
N LEU A 106 -11.15 8.62 13.56
CA LEU A 106 -9.88 9.30 13.84
C LEU A 106 -9.30 8.93 15.22
N ALA A 107 -10.12 8.65 16.22
CA ALA A 107 -9.65 8.25 17.54
C ALA A 107 -8.99 6.85 17.53
N GLU A 108 -9.56 5.89 16.80
CA GLU A 108 -8.93 4.59 16.57
C GLU A 108 -7.67 4.72 15.70
N ALA A 109 -7.69 5.55 14.67
CA ALA A 109 -6.54 5.79 13.81
C ALA A 109 -5.35 6.36 14.60
N SER A 110 -5.60 7.35 15.46
CA SER A 110 -4.58 7.91 16.36
C SER A 110 -4.03 6.86 17.32
N ARG A 111 -4.89 6.06 17.97
CA ARG A 111 -4.44 4.98 18.86
C ARG A 111 -3.61 3.92 18.14
N ALA A 112 -3.96 3.56 16.90
CA ALA A 112 -3.17 2.64 16.09
C ALA A 112 -1.81 3.25 15.71
N THR A 113 -1.79 4.54 15.37
CA THR A 113 -0.55 5.28 15.08
C THR A 113 0.35 5.39 16.29
N GLU A 114 -0.19 5.63 17.49
CA GLU A 114 0.57 5.64 18.74
C GLU A 114 1.23 4.28 19.01
N LYS A 115 0.50 3.18 18.80
CA LYS A 115 1.07 1.82 18.90
C LYS A 115 2.19 1.61 17.89
N LEU A 116 2.02 2.06 16.64
CA LEU A 116 3.07 2.03 15.63
C LEU A 116 4.31 2.79 16.09
N LEU A 117 4.14 4.03 16.56
CA LEU A 117 5.25 4.88 17.01
C LEU A 117 5.94 4.32 18.25
N SER A 118 5.21 3.70 19.18
CA SER A 118 5.82 3.08 20.38
C SER A 118 6.77 1.92 20.04
N LEU A 119 6.59 1.25 18.89
CA LEU A 119 7.50 0.21 18.45
C LEU A 119 8.89 0.76 18.17
N SER A 120 9.00 2.04 17.76
CA SER A 120 10.28 2.69 17.47
C SER A 120 11.26 2.70 18.66
N HIS A 121 10.76 2.56 19.89
CA HIS A 121 11.60 2.45 21.09
C HIS A 121 12.34 1.11 21.19
N THR A 122 11.89 0.09 20.45
CA THR A 122 12.42 -1.29 20.54
C THR A 122 12.98 -1.81 19.22
N ARG A 123 12.66 -1.16 18.09
CA ARG A 123 13.11 -1.55 16.75
C ARG A 123 13.13 -0.35 15.81
N SER A 124 13.95 -0.42 14.77
CA SER A 124 13.89 0.56 13.68
C SER A 124 12.58 0.39 12.90
N VAL A 125 11.86 1.50 12.70
CA VAL A 125 10.61 1.55 11.90
C VAL A 125 10.89 2.38 10.66
N ASP A 126 10.63 1.81 9.48
CA ASP A 126 10.75 2.55 8.22
C ASP A 126 9.80 3.76 8.24
N PRO A 127 10.31 5.00 8.04
CA PRO A 127 9.48 6.20 7.97
C PRO A 127 8.33 6.12 6.97
N PHE A 128 8.46 5.35 5.88
CA PHE A 128 7.38 5.14 4.91
C PHE A 128 6.17 4.43 5.54
N VAL A 129 6.41 3.45 6.42
CA VAL A 129 5.34 2.76 7.16
C VAL A 129 4.60 3.73 8.07
N VAL A 130 5.29 4.72 8.63
CA VAL A 130 4.67 5.78 9.43
C VAL A 130 3.89 6.75 8.55
N ALA A 131 4.41 7.13 7.38
CA ALA A 131 3.67 7.95 6.41
C ALA A 131 2.33 7.31 6.01
N TRP A 132 2.34 5.99 5.82
CA TRP A 132 1.15 5.23 5.44
C TRP A 132 0.02 5.31 6.47
N ALA A 133 0.36 5.27 7.76
CA ALA A 133 -0.60 5.36 8.86
C ALA A 133 -1.43 6.66 8.80
N TYR A 134 -0.82 7.75 8.31
CA TYR A 134 -1.46 9.06 8.18
C TYR A 134 -2.26 9.25 6.89
N LEU A 135 -2.18 8.34 5.91
CA LEU A 135 -2.92 8.47 4.65
C LEU A 135 -4.44 8.43 4.85
N GLY A 136 -4.90 7.65 5.83
CA GLY A 136 -6.33 7.48 6.10
C GLY A 136 -6.99 8.76 6.59
N SER A 137 -6.33 9.46 7.52
CA SER A 137 -6.79 10.74 8.06
C SER A 137 -6.59 11.92 7.10
N LYS A 138 -5.93 11.69 5.96
CA LYS A 138 -5.59 12.71 4.95
C LYS A 138 -4.83 13.91 5.51
N ASP A 139 -4.00 13.68 6.54
CA ASP A 139 -3.13 14.71 7.12
C ASP A 139 -1.92 14.94 6.19
N LYS A 140 -2.09 15.87 5.23
CA LYS A 140 -1.08 16.15 4.20
C LYS A 140 0.29 16.48 4.81
N ASP A 141 0.31 17.25 5.91
CA ASP A 141 1.56 17.70 6.53
C ASP A 141 2.33 16.54 7.15
N ARG A 142 1.65 15.67 7.92
CA ARG A 142 2.30 14.49 8.50
C ARG A 142 2.73 13.49 7.43
N VAL A 143 1.91 13.27 6.40
CA VAL A 143 2.26 12.39 5.28
C VAL A 143 3.54 12.89 4.60
N ILE A 144 3.62 14.17 4.24
CA ILE A 144 4.83 14.73 3.60
C ILE A 144 6.05 14.64 4.50
N PHE A 145 5.92 15.00 5.78
CA PHE A 145 7.02 14.95 6.72
C PHE A 145 7.65 13.55 6.79
N TRP A 146 6.82 12.52 6.92
CA TRP A 146 7.30 11.14 7.00
C TRP A 146 7.81 10.60 5.67
N LEU A 147 7.21 10.98 4.53
CA LEU A 147 7.73 10.63 3.21
C LEU A 147 9.10 11.27 2.92
N GLN A 148 9.33 12.52 3.35
CA GLN A 148 10.64 13.17 3.23
C GLN A 148 11.70 12.44 4.06
N LYS A 149 11.36 12.03 5.30
CA LYS A 149 12.24 11.16 6.11
C LYS A 149 12.52 9.82 5.43
N ALA A 150 11.50 9.18 4.85
CA ALA A 150 11.65 7.93 4.11
C ALA A 150 12.62 8.08 2.94
N TYR A 151 12.55 9.21 2.24
CA TYR A 151 13.44 9.52 1.13
C TYR A 151 14.88 9.73 1.60
N MET A 152 15.09 10.48 2.69
CA MET A 152 16.41 10.67 3.29
C MET A 152 17.05 9.35 3.76
N GLN A 153 16.22 8.37 4.13
CA GLN A 153 16.66 7.05 4.59
C GLN A 153 16.64 6.00 3.46
N HIS A 154 16.46 6.40 2.21
CA HIS A 154 16.45 5.52 1.04
C HIS A 154 15.46 4.33 1.15
N SER A 155 14.26 4.58 1.71
CA SER A 155 13.22 3.55 1.78
C SER A 155 12.87 3.01 0.39
N ASN A 156 12.94 1.69 0.24
CA ASN A 156 12.62 0.99 -1.01
C ASN A 156 11.13 1.09 -1.38
N GLU A 157 10.24 1.39 -0.43
CA GLU A 157 8.78 1.45 -0.65
C GLU A 157 8.35 2.67 -1.50
N LEU A 158 9.22 3.69 -1.58
CA LEU A 158 8.97 4.89 -2.38
C LEU A 158 8.84 4.62 -3.88
N VAL A 159 9.25 3.45 -4.38
CA VAL A 159 9.14 3.07 -5.80
C VAL A 159 7.71 3.07 -6.34
N SER A 160 6.69 2.97 -5.46
CA SER A 160 5.27 2.99 -5.83
C SER A 160 4.62 4.37 -5.67
N LEU A 161 5.33 5.35 -5.10
CA LEU A 161 4.78 6.64 -4.66
C LEU A 161 3.97 7.37 -5.76
N LYS A 162 4.47 7.35 -7.00
CA LYS A 162 3.83 8.04 -8.14
C LYS A 162 2.51 7.41 -8.57
N VAL A 163 2.38 6.09 -8.43
CA VAL A 163 1.26 5.33 -9.00
C VAL A 163 0.22 4.91 -7.97
N HIS A 164 0.63 4.82 -6.70
CA HIS A 164 -0.17 4.21 -5.66
C HIS A 164 -1.42 5.07 -5.33
N PRO A 165 -2.65 4.51 -5.41
CA PRO A 165 -3.86 5.31 -5.29
C PRO A 165 -4.12 5.97 -3.94
N ALA A 166 -3.56 5.43 -2.85
CA ALA A 166 -3.70 6.07 -1.54
C ALA A 166 -3.08 7.47 -1.47
N PHE A 167 -2.20 7.85 -2.42
CA PHE A 167 -1.63 9.20 -2.50
C PHE A 167 -2.37 10.13 -3.47
N ASP A 168 -3.52 9.72 -4.02
CA ASP A 168 -4.23 10.53 -5.01
C ASP A 168 -4.58 11.92 -4.49
N PHE A 169 -4.93 12.02 -3.20
CA PHE A 169 -5.24 13.28 -2.52
C PHE A 169 -4.02 14.19 -2.27
N MET A 170 -2.80 13.69 -2.49
CA MET A 170 -1.54 14.42 -2.32
C MET A 170 -1.03 15.01 -3.64
N ARG A 171 -1.58 14.59 -4.80
CA ARG A 171 -1.02 14.94 -6.12
C ARG A 171 -1.03 16.44 -6.44
N ASP A 172 -1.91 17.19 -5.79
CA ASP A 172 -2.04 18.64 -5.90
C ASP A 172 -1.07 19.39 -4.97
N ASP A 173 -0.44 18.73 -3.99
CA ASP A 173 0.51 19.35 -3.06
C ASP A 173 1.88 19.54 -3.73
N PRO A 174 2.40 20.77 -3.84
CA PRO A 174 3.70 21.04 -4.47
C PRO A 174 4.86 20.28 -3.81
N ARG A 175 4.80 20.03 -2.51
CA ARG A 175 5.83 19.28 -1.77
C ARG A 175 5.82 17.81 -2.17
N PHE A 176 4.64 17.25 -2.44
CA PHE A 176 4.50 15.88 -2.94
C PHE A 176 5.04 15.75 -4.37
N GLN A 177 4.75 16.73 -5.22
CA GLN A 177 5.23 16.76 -6.61
C GLN A 177 6.76 16.82 -6.67
N GLU A 178 7.36 17.66 -5.83
CA GLU A 178 8.82 17.76 -5.68
C GLU A 178 9.43 16.42 -5.26
N LEU A 179 8.92 15.84 -4.18
CA LEU A 179 9.40 14.56 -3.67
C LEU A 179 9.28 13.44 -4.71
N SER A 180 8.13 13.38 -5.40
CA SER A 180 7.87 12.43 -6.48
C SER A 180 8.87 12.59 -7.62
N ARG A 181 9.24 13.82 -7.98
CA ARG A 181 10.27 14.07 -9.02
C ARG A 181 11.60 13.47 -8.58
N ARG A 182 12.05 13.79 -7.36
CA ARG A 182 13.33 13.31 -6.80
C ARG A 182 13.42 11.79 -6.70
N VAL A 183 12.35 11.11 -6.30
CA VAL A 183 12.29 9.63 -6.25
C VAL A 183 12.44 9.02 -7.65
N GLY A 184 11.88 9.66 -8.69
CA GLY A 184 11.98 9.16 -10.06
C GLY A 184 13.22 9.58 -10.84
N SER A 185 14.00 10.54 -10.31
CA SER A 185 15.25 11.03 -10.91
C SER A 185 16.49 10.35 -10.35
N GLY A 186 16.35 9.45 -9.36
CA GLY A 186 17.45 8.61 -8.88
C GLY A 186 17.83 7.54 -9.90
N GLN A 187 18.74 7.89 -10.81
CA GLN A 187 19.77 6.99 -11.32
C GLN A 187 21.03 7.20 -10.49
#